data_AF-A0A0D9XSR8-F1
#
_entry.id   AF-A0A0D9XSR8-F1
#
_cell.length_a   1.000
_cell.length_b   1.000
_cell.length_c   1.000
_cell.angle_alpha   90.00
_cell.angle_beta   90.00
_cell.angle_gamma   90.00
#
_symmetry.space_group_name_H-M   'P 1'
#
loop_
_entity.id
_entity.type
_entity.pdbx_description
1 polymer ?
#
loop_
_entity_poly.entity_id
_entity_poly.type
_entity_poly.pdbx_seq_one_letter_code
_entity_poly.pdbx_strand_id
1 'polypeptide(L)'
;MEKHKCRATANMVNRSGKTLEEFIAAVEEIKEQLMDAYENLDDKWRHGTSFVEMMLADGCFLLEMRIILQIVDDGGTVETYGPNDPVFSKHGFLYSYTCPRVSEPTSS
;
A
#
# COMPACT_ATOMS: atom_id res chain seq x y z
N MET A 1 5.06 7.98 -8.00
CA MET A 1 4.23 7.45 -6.90
C MET A 1 2.96 6.76 -7.41
N GLU A 2 2.05 7.47 -8.08
CA GLU A 2 0.76 6.90 -8.55
C GLU A 2 0.88 5.61 -9.38
N LYS A 3 1.84 5.54 -10.30
CA LYS A 3 2.10 4.30 -11.07
C LYS A 3 2.43 3.09 -10.18
N HIS A 4 3.07 3.30 -9.04
CA HIS A 4 3.40 2.21 -8.10
C HIS A 4 2.17 1.77 -7.30
N LYS A 5 1.26 2.70 -6.97
CA LYS A 5 -0.02 2.38 -6.35
C LYS A 5 -0.89 1.54 -7.28
N CYS A 6 -1.04 1.95 -8.54
CA CYS A 6 -1.79 1.14 -9.54
C CYS A 6 -1.20 -0.27 -9.71
N ARG A 7 0.14 -0.39 -9.72
CA ARG A 7 0.81 -1.70 -9.77
C ARG A 7 0.56 -2.54 -8.51
N ALA A 8 0.57 -1.92 -7.33
CA ALA A 8 0.24 -2.60 -6.08
C ALA A 8 -1.21 -3.09 -6.08
N THR A 9 -2.16 -2.27 -6.52
CA THR A 9 -3.57 -2.66 -6.70
C THR A 9 -3.69 -3.87 -7.63
N ALA A 10 -3.08 -3.83 -8.81
CA ALA A 10 -3.13 -4.95 -9.75
C ALA A 10 -2.58 -6.24 -9.15
N ASN A 11 -1.45 -6.15 -8.42
CA ASN A 11 -0.86 -7.31 -7.75
C ASN A 11 -1.73 -7.84 -6.61
N MET A 12 -2.33 -6.96 -5.81
CA MET A 12 -3.24 -7.35 -4.73
C MET A 12 -4.50 -8.04 -5.26
N VAL A 13 -5.10 -7.51 -6.33
CA VAL A 13 -6.25 -8.14 -7.01
C VAL A 13 -5.86 -9.54 -7.49
N ASN A 14 -4.75 -9.66 -8.24
CA ASN A 14 -4.25 -10.96 -8.72
C ASN A 14 -3.99 -11.96 -7.59
N ARG A 15 -3.39 -11.52 -6.48
CA ARG A 15 -3.10 -12.39 -5.32
C ARG A 15 -4.35 -12.82 -4.57
N SER A 16 -5.35 -11.95 -4.49
CA SER A 16 -6.59 -12.22 -3.77
C SER A 16 -7.53 -13.19 -4.52
N GLY A 17 -7.37 -13.32 -5.84
CA GLY A 17 -8.29 -14.07 -6.70
C GLY A 17 -9.67 -13.41 -6.86
N LYS A 18 -9.83 -12.16 -6.41
CA LYS A 18 -11.05 -11.36 -6.54
C LYS A 18 -10.98 -10.44 -7.75
N THR A 19 -12.11 -9.84 -8.12
CA THR A 19 -12.16 -8.82 -9.16
C THR A 19 -11.87 -7.42 -8.61
N LEU A 20 -11.51 -6.49 -9.50
CA LEU A 20 -11.31 -5.09 -9.12
C LEU A 20 -12.61 -4.45 -8.61
N GLU A 21 -13.75 -4.84 -9.20
CA GLU A 21 -15.08 -4.37 -8.81
C GLU A 21 -15.42 -4.78 -7.38
N GLU A 22 -15.02 -5.98 -6.93
CA GLU A 22 -15.20 -6.41 -5.54
C GLU A 22 -14.40 -5.54 -4.57
N PHE A 23 -13.19 -5.11 -4.95
CA PHE A 23 -12.40 -4.18 -4.15
C PHE A 23 -13.05 -2.79 -4.10
N ILE A 24 -13.51 -2.27 -5.24
CA ILE A 24 -14.19 -0.97 -5.32
C ILE A 24 -15.46 -1.01 -4.45
N ALA A 25 -16.27 -2.07 -4.56
CA ALA A 25 -17.48 -2.24 -3.76
C ALA A 25 -17.17 -2.27 -2.25
N ALA A 26 -16.10 -2.97 -1.85
CA ALA A 26 -15.69 -3.03 -0.44
C ALA A 26 -15.27 -1.66 0.11
N VAL A 27 -14.62 -0.81 -0.69
CA VAL A 27 -14.24 0.55 -0.28
C VAL A 27 -15.44 1.49 -0.32
N GLU A 28 -16.36 1.35 -1.28
CA GLU A 28 -17.60 2.14 -1.34
C GLU A 28 -18.48 1.88 -0.11
N GLU A 29 -18.55 0.63 0.38
CA GLU A 29 -19.32 0.27 1.59
C GLU A 29 -18.87 1.04 2.84
N ILE A 30 -17.56 1.29 2.97
CA ILE A 30 -16.97 2.01 4.10
C ILE A 30 -16.66 3.47 3.81
N LYS A 31 -17.01 3.98 2.62
CA LYS A 31 -16.62 5.30 2.13
C LYS A 31 -17.00 6.43 3.09
N GLU A 32 -18.24 6.45 3.57
CA GLU A 32 -18.70 7.52 4.48
C GLU A 32 -17.89 7.50 5.79
N GLN A 33 -17.60 6.31 6.34
CA GLN A 33 -16.75 6.18 7.53
C GLN A 33 -15.32 6.67 7.25
N LEU A 34 -14.78 6.36 6.08
CA LEU A 34 -13.47 6.85 5.65
C LEU A 34 -13.47 8.36 5.51
N MET A 35 -14.53 8.97 4.98
CA MET A 35 -14.64 10.42 4.82
C MET A 35 -14.78 11.14 6.17
N ASP A 36 -15.60 10.58 7.08
CA ASP A 36 -15.83 11.13 8.42
C ASP A 36 -14.59 11.03 9.32
N ALA A 37 -13.66 10.12 9.02
CA ALA A 37 -12.37 10.04 9.71
C ALA A 37 -11.44 11.25 9.42
N TYR A 38 -11.75 12.07 8.41
CA TYR A 38 -10.98 13.28 8.09
C TYR A 38 -11.67 14.53 8.65
N GLU A 39 -10.97 15.26 9.53
CA GLU A 39 -11.50 16.47 10.18
C GLU A 39 -11.80 17.63 9.22
N ASN A 40 -11.04 17.76 8.12
CA ASN A 40 -11.17 18.85 7.15
C ASN A 40 -11.10 18.34 5.70
N LEU A 41 -11.91 17.32 5.37
CA LEU A 41 -11.96 16.79 4.02
C LEU A 41 -12.53 17.82 3.04
N ASP A 42 -11.74 18.16 2.03
CA ASP A 42 -12.12 19.05 0.91
C ASP A 42 -13.37 18.52 0.19
N ASP A 43 -14.33 19.42 -0.09
CA ASP A 43 -15.62 19.09 -0.72
C ASP A 43 -15.48 18.37 -2.06
N LYS A 44 -14.35 18.56 -2.78
CA LYS A 44 -14.08 17.84 -4.02
C LYS A 44 -14.07 16.31 -3.85
N TRP A 45 -13.78 15.82 -2.65
CA TRP A 45 -13.77 14.40 -2.32
C TRP A 45 -15.13 13.88 -1.89
N ARG A 46 -16.07 14.76 -1.51
CA ARG A 46 -17.40 14.37 -1.03
C ARG A 46 -18.37 14.00 -2.14
N HIS A 47 -18.14 14.50 -3.35
CA HIS A 47 -19.12 14.42 -4.44
C HIS A 47 -18.64 13.61 -5.67
N GLY A 48 -17.63 12.74 -5.52
CA GLY A 48 -17.08 11.97 -6.63
C GLY A 48 -16.68 10.52 -6.30
N THR A 49 -16.42 9.74 -7.36
CA THR A 49 -15.83 8.39 -7.29
C THR A 49 -14.31 8.43 -7.08
N SER A 50 -13.68 9.60 -7.29
CA SER A 50 -12.24 9.81 -7.14
C SER A 50 -11.72 9.50 -5.73
N PHE A 51 -12.54 9.67 -4.70
CA PHE A 51 -12.17 9.35 -3.32
C PHE A 51 -11.99 7.84 -3.13
N VAL A 52 -12.90 7.03 -3.66
CA VAL A 52 -12.85 5.57 -3.54
C VAL A 52 -11.67 5.00 -4.32
N GLU A 53 -11.45 5.48 -5.55
CA GLU A 53 -10.29 5.10 -6.35
C GLU A 53 -8.97 5.45 -5.65
N MET A 54 -8.89 6.65 -5.07
CA MET A 54 -7.72 7.08 -4.28
C MET A 54 -7.51 6.19 -3.05
N MET A 55 -8.56 5.95 -2.26
CA MET A 55 -8.48 5.11 -1.05
C MET A 55 -8.09 3.67 -1.38
N LEU A 56 -8.62 3.13 -2.46
CA LEU A 56 -8.30 1.79 -2.94
C LEU A 56 -6.84 1.68 -3.39
N ALA A 57 -6.36 2.65 -4.16
CA ALA A 57 -4.96 2.68 -4.62
C ALA A 57 -3.98 2.85 -3.45
N ASP A 58 -4.27 3.76 -2.52
CA ASP A 58 -3.45 4.02 -1.33
C ASP A 58 -3.46 2.84 -0.37
N GLY A 59 -4.63 2.26 -0.10
CA GLY A 59 -4.78 1.10 0.76
C GLY A 59 -4.07 -0.13 0.21
N CYS A 60 -4.23 -0.44 -1.08
CA CYS A 60 -3.50 -1.54 -1.72
C CYS A 60 -1.99 -1.32 -1.67
N PHE A 61 -1.54 -0.09 -1.86
CA PHE A 61 -0.12 0.25 -1.75
C PHE A 61 0.43 -0.03 -0.34
N LEU A 62 -0.26 0.40 0.71
CA LEU A 62 0.16 0.15 2.10
C LEU A 62 0.14 -1.33 2.47
N LEU A 63 -0.88 -2.08 2.04
CA LEU A 63 -0.96 -3.53 2.27
C LEU A 63 0.16 -4.28 1.56
N GLU A 64 0.43 -3.94 0.30
CA GLU A 64 1.52 -4.55 -0.47
C GLU A 64 2.88 -4.27 0.17
N MET A 65 3.10 -3.03 0.62
CA MET A 65 4.29 -2.66 1.39
C MET A 65 4.44 -3.48 2.66
N ARG A 66 3.36 -3.67 3.43
CA ARG A 66 3.36 -4.49 4.65
C ARG A 66 3.71 -5.95 4.35
N ILE A 67 3.16 -6.53 3.28
CA ILE A 67 3.45 -7.91 2.87
C ILE A 67 4.94 -8.06 2.53
N ILE A 68 5.49 -7.12 1.75
CA ILE A 68 6.91 -7.12 1.37
C ILE A 68 7.81 -7.00 2.60
N LEU A 69 7.48 -6.09 3.51
CA LEU A 69 8.18 -5.91 4.78
C LEU A 69 8.27 -7.22 5.56
N GLN A 70 7.14 -7.90 5.73
CA GLN A 70 7.09 -9.18 6.45
C GLN A 70 7.99 -10.22 5.77
N ILE A 71 7.90 -10.36 4.44
CA ILE A 71 8.72 -11.33 3.68
C ILE A 71 10.21 -11.04 3.86
N VAL A 72 10.61 -9.77 3.82
CA VAL A 72 12.02 -9.37 3.95
C VAL A 72 12.53 -9.60 5.38
N ASP A 73 11.74 -9.26 6.40
CA ASP A 73 12.08 -9.51 7.82
C ASP A 73 12.20 -11.03 8.09
N ASP A 74 11.40 -11.86 7.42
CA ASP A 74 11.49 -13.33 7.47
C ASP A 74 12.64 -13.91 6.62
N GLY A 75 13.46 -13.07 5.99
CA GLY A 75 14.60 -13.47 5.16
C GLY A 75 14.24 -13.99 3.77
N GLY A 76 12.98 -13.85 3.36
CA GLY A 76 12.49 -14.22 2.04
C GLY A 76 12.78 -13.18 0.95
N THR A 77 12.37 -13.52 -0.27
CA THR A 77 12.50 -12.66 -1.45
C THR A 77 11.15 -12.49 -2.14
N VAL A 78 10.85 -11.28 -2.57
CA VAL A 78 9.61 -10.96 -3.29
C VAL A 78 9.86 -11.09 -4.79
N GLU A 79 9.44 -12.20 -5.39
CA GLU A 79 9.61 -12.42 -6.84
C GLU A 79 8.64 -11.61 -7.70
N THR A 80 7.56 -11.09 -7.11
CA THR A 80 6.53 -10.31 -7.82
C THR A 80 7.09 -8.98 -8.37
N TYR A 81 8.19 -8.48 -7.80
CA TYR A 81 8.86 -7.26 -8.24
C TYR A 81 10.31 -7.55 -8.61
N GLY A 82 10.80 -6.87 -9.65
CA GLY A 82 12.19 -7.02 -10.06
C GLY A 82 13.15 -6.57 -8.94
N PRO A 83 14.39 -7.11 -8.89
CA PRO A 83 15.37 -6.79 -7.85
C PRO A 83 15.78 -5.31 -7.82
N ASN A 84 15.54 -4.58 -8.92
CA ASN A 84 15.81 -3.15 -9.07
C ASN A 84 14.52 -2.30 -9.01
N ASP A 85 13.38 -2.84 -8.56
CA ASP A 85 12.17 -2.03 -8.41
C ASP A 85 12.40 -0.90 -7.39
N PRO A 86 12.15 0.36 -7.73
CA PRO A 86 12.53 1.49 -6.89
C PRO A 86 11.74 1.57 -5.58
N VAL A 87 10.61 0.87 -5.46
CA VAL A 87 9.71 0.94 -4.30
C VAL A 87 9.62 -0.40 -3.57
N PHE A 88 9.42 -1.48 -4.32
CA PHE A 88 9.07 -2.79 -3.76
C PHE A 88 10.22 -3.80 -3.75
N SER A 89 11.42 -3.41 -4.19
CA SER A 89 12.61 -4.24 -4.01
C SER A 89 13.23 -4.02 -2.64
N LYS A 90 14.08 -4.97 -2.21
CA LYS A 90 14.92 -4.84 -1.01
C LYS A 90 15.72 -3.53 -1.01
N HIS A 91 16.25 -3.13 -2.16
CA HIS A 91 17.01 -1.89 -2.30
C HIS A 91 16.12 -0.65 -2.29
N GLY A 92 14.99 -0.70 -2.98
CA GLY A 92 13.99 0.38 -2.98
C GLY A 92 13.50 0.70 -1.57
N PHE A 93 13.35 -0.33 -0.74
CA PHE A 93 13.00 -0.20 0.67
C PHE A 93 14.08 0.52 1.51
N LEU A 94 15.33 0.08 1.40
CA LEU A 94 16.47 0.68 2.12
C LEU A 94 16.68 2.17 1.77
N TYR A 95 16.45 2.57 0.53
CA TYR A 95 16.64 3.96 0.12
C TYR A 95 15.43 4.85 0.36
N SER A 96 14.22 4.29 0.31
CA SER A 96 12.99 5.11 0.38
C SER A 96 12.37 5.17 1.78
N TYR A 97 12.58 4.16 2.63
CA TYR A 97 11.76 3.98 3.85
C TYR A 97 12.52 3.62 5.12
N THR A 98 13.82 3.33 5.09
CA THR A 98 14.56 3.18 6.36
C THR A 98 14.94 4.53 6.94
N CYS A 99 14.20 4.94 7.98
CA CYS A 99 14.83 5.61 9.12
C CYS A 99 15.81 4.58 9.73
N PRO A 100 17.08 4.94 10.00
CA PRO A 100 18.01 3.99 10.61
C PRO A 100 17.38 3.45 11.89
N ARG A 101 17.12 2.13 11.94
CA ARG A 101 16.84 1.45 13.21
C ARG A 101 18.02 1.80 14.10
N VAL A 102 17.79 2.61 15.14
CA VAL A 102 18.75 2.74 16.23
C VAL A 102 18.91 1.32 16.75
N SER A 103 20.01 0.68 16.39
CA SER A 103 20.42 -0.59 16.98
C SER A 103 20.53 -0.32 18.48
N GLU A 104 19.62 -0.88 19.28
CA GLU A 104 19.83 -0.92 20.72
C GLU A 104 21.20 -1.56 20.97
N PRO A 105 22.03 -0.95 21.83
CA PRO A 105 23.33 -1.53 22.15
C PRO A 105 23.07 -2.87 22.83
N THR A 106 23.49 -3.96 22.18
CA THR A 106 23.55 -5.27 22.80
C THR A 106 24.46 -5.14 24.02
N SER A 107 23.84 -5.08 25.20
CA SER A 107 24.54 -5.15 26.47
C SER A 107 24.80 -6.62 26.77
N SER A 108 26.03 -7.08 26.55
CA SER A 108 26.67 -8.22 27.25
C SER A 108 28.16 -8.22 26.96
#